data_AF-A0A1Q6RJ65-F1
#
_entry.id   AF-A0A1Q6RJ65-F1
#
_cell.length_a   1.000
_cell.length_b   1.000
_cell.length_c   1.000
_cell.angle_alpha   90.00
_cell.angle_beta   90.00
_cell.angle_gamma   90.00
#
_symmetry.space_group_name_H-M   'P 1'
#
loop_
_entity.id
_entity.type
_entity.pdbx_description
1 polymer ?
#
loop_
_entity_poly.entity_id
_entity_poly.type
_entity_poly.pdbx_seq_one_letter_code
_entity_poly.pdbx_strand_id
1 'polypeptide(L)'
;MQDEGGYVFLRLAILVERDIISQCGFYTAPEIPGSIVDAMSVIAAAAEGKAIMAAALISGESIKSALSELNLSDSELKKSADIAALMLHECLRNYSMKYNQARQERLSKAKSGQ
;
A
#
# COMPACT_ATOMS: atom_id res chain seq x y z
N MET A 1 -4.37 8.74 1.56
CA MET A 1 -5.41 9.63 2.10
C MET A 1 -4.89 11.06 2.10
N GLN A 2 -5.53 11.93 1.34
CA GLN A 2 -5.19 13.34 1.16
C GLN A 2 -6.50 14.13 1.13
N ASP A 3 -6.54 15.33 1.71
CA ASP A 3 -7.72 16.20 1.61
C ASP A 3 -7.74 17.04 0.33
N GLU A 4 -8.79 17.84 0.17
CA GLU A 4 -8.99 18.75 -0.97
C GLU A 4 -7.95 19.87 -1.02
N GLY A 5 -7.36 20.25 0.13
CA GLY A 5 -6.26 21.21 0.22
C GLY A 5 -4.90 20.62 -0.15
N GLY A 6 -4.85 19.32 -0.40
CA GLY A 6 -3.65 18.60 -0.76
C GLY A 6 -2.80 18.14 0.42
N TYR A 7 -3.29 18.29 1.65
CA TYR A 7 -2.60 17.79 2.84
C TYR A 7 -2.73 16.27 2.92
N VAL A 8 -1.59 15.58 3.05
CA VAL A 8 -1.51 14.13 3.08
C VAL A 8 -1.55 13.67 4.53
N PHE A 9 -2.55 12.86 4.88
CA PHE A 9 -2.65 12.26 6.21
C PHE A 9 -1.93 10.91 6.28
N LEU A 10 -2.04 10.13 5.20
CA LEU A 10 -1.51 8.77 5.15
C LEU A 10 -1.14 8.41 3.71
N ARG A 11 0.06 7.87 3.50
CA ARG A 11 0.52 7.42 2.18
C ARG A 11 1.38 6.18 2.30
N LEU A 12 1.10 5.16 1.49
CA LEU A 12 1.97 4.01 1.28
C LEU A 12 2.70 4.19 -0.06
N ALA A 13 3.99 3.89 -0.09
CA ALA A 13 4.83 3.92 -1.28
C ALA A 13 5.60 2.60 -1.40
N ILE A 14 5.77 2.16 -2.64
CA ILE A 14 6.52 0.95 -2.99
C ILE A 14 7.57 1.27 -4.05
N LEU A 15 8.71 0.60 -3.94
CA LEU A 15 9.64 0.44 -5.04
C LEU A 15 9.48 -0.97 -5.60
N VAL A 16 9.40 -1.11 -6.92
CA VAL A 16 9.22 -2.41 -7.56
C VAL A 16 10.36 -2.68 -8.53
N GLU A 17 10.99 -3.83 -8.38
CA GLU A 17 12.02 -4.35 -9.27
C GLU A 17 11.65 -5.76 -9.71
N ARG A 18 11.53 -5.98 -11.03
CA ARG A 18 11.20 -7.30 -11.61
C ARG A 18 9.98 -7.94 -10.96
N ASP A 19 8.91 -7.16 -10.82
CA ASP A 19 7.63 -7.52 -10.18
C ASP A 19 7.68 -7.82 -8.67
N ILE A 20 8.83 -7.61 -8.02
CA ILE A 20 9.01 -7.74 -6.57
C ILE A 20 9.01 -6.36 -5.93
N ILE A 21 8.29 -6.19 -4.83
CA ILE A 21 8.34 -4.98 -4.01
C ILE A 21 9.67 -4.99 -3.26
N SER A 22 10.68 -4.28 -3.76
CA SER A 22 12.01 -4.25 -3.16
C SER A 22 12.10 -3.37 -1.92
N GLN A 23 11.22 -2.37 -1.81
CA GLN A 23 11.07 -1.51 -0.63
C GLN A 23 9.60 -1.14 -0.45
N CYS A 24 9.14 -1.13 0.80
CA CYS A 24 7.80 -0.69 1.16
C CYS A 24 7.87 0.28 2.35
N GLY A 25 7.39 1.51 2.15
CA GLY A 25 7.44 2.54 3.17
C GLY A 25 6.16 3.34 3.22
N PHE A 26 5.93 4.05 4.33
CA PHE A 26 4.76 4.88 4.49
C PHE A 26 5.06 6.20 5.20
N TYR A 27 4.15 7.14 5.02
CA TYR A 27 4.08 8.39 5.75
C TYR A 27 2.75 8.46 6.49
N THR A 28 2.80 8.89 7.75
CA THR A 28 1.63 9.19 8.60
C THR A 28 1.77 10.58 9.17
N ALA A 29 0.72 11.37 9.07
CA ALA A 29 0.61 12.64 9.79
C ALA A 29 0.42 12.40 11.30
N PRO A 30 0.86 13.33 12.18
CA PRO A 30 0.82 13.16 13.64
C PRO A 30 -0.56 12.87 14.23
N GLU A 31 -1.63 13.33 13.58
CA GLU A 31 -3.02 13.14 13.99
C GLU A 31 -3.58 11.76 13.66
N ILE A 32 -2.86 10.94 12.89
CA ILE A 32 -3.28 9.57 12.61
C ILE A 32 -3.14 8.72 13.89
N PRO A 33 -4.20 7.99 14.30
CA PRO A 33 -4.15 7.10 15.45
C PRO A 33 -2.98 6.11 15.40
N GLY A 34 -2.31 5.90 16.54
CA GLY A 34 -1.18 4.98 16.65
C GLY A 34 -1.48 3.56 16.17
N SER A 35 -2.70 3.07 16.40
CA SER A 35 -3.14 1.75 15.91
C SER A 35 -3.07 1.62 14.38
N ILE A 36 -3.31 2.71 13.65
CA ILE A 36 -3.17 2.75 12.18
C ILE A 36 -1.70 2.77 11.82
N VAL A 37 -0.86 3.52 12.54
CA VAL A 37 0.60 3.53 12.33
C VAL A 37 1.19 2.13 12.51
N ASP A 38 0.76 1.40 13.54
CA ASP A 38 1.17 0.01 13.78
C ASP A 38 0.70 -0.91 12.64
N ALA A 39 -0.56 -0.79 12.22
CA ALA A 39 -1.09 -1.56 11.08
C ALA A 39 -0.34 -1.28 9.77
N MET A 40 0.04 -0.02 9.53
CA MET A 40 0.84 0.38 8.37
C MET A 40 2.26 -0.16 8.43
N SER A 41 2.86 -0.26 9.61
CA SER A 41 4.17 -0.87 9.81
C SER A 41 4.12 -2.37 9.50
N VAL A 42 3.10 -3.06 10.01
CA VAL A 42 2.88 -4.49 9.74
C VAL A 42 2.66 -4.73 8.25
N ILE A 43 1.84 -3.91 7.58
CA ILE A 43 1.57 -4.15 6.15
C ILE A 43 2.77 -3.81 5.26
N ALA A 44 3.56 -2.79 5.62
CA ALA A 44 4.78 -2.47 4.90
C ALA A 44 5.77 -3.64 4.97
N ALA A 45 6.02 -4.15 6.18
CA ALA A 45 6.86 -5.32 6.40
C ALA A 45 6.32 -6.59 5.70
N ALA A 46 5.00 -6.79 5.71
CA ALA A 46 4.39 -7.93 5.04
C ALA A 46 4.47 -7.87 3.52
N ALA A 47 4.45 -6.67 2.93
CA ALA A 47 4.50 -6.49 1.48
C ALA A 47 5.94 -6.47 0.92
N GLU A 48 6.92 -6.01 1.70
CA GLU A 48 8.31 -5.96 1.27
C GLU A 48 8.86 -7.36 0.96
N GLY A 49 9.61 -7.47 -0.14
CA GLY A 49 10.15 -8.73 -0.66
C GLY A 49 9.12 -9.63 -1.34
N LYS A 50 7.82 -9.27 -1.37
CA LYS A 50 6.80 -10.06 -2.09
C LYS A 50 6.64 -9.61 -3.54
N ALA A 51 6.29 -10.56 -4.39
CA ALA A 51 5.77 -10.26 -5.73
C ALA A 51 4.47 -9.44 -5.63
N ILE A 52 4.22 -8.54 -6.57
CA ILE A 52 3.01 -7.70 -6.60
C ILE A 52 1.73 -8.55 -6.46
N MET A 53 1.65 -9.66 -7.18
CA MET A 53 0.49 -10.55 -7.12
C MET A 53 0.28 -11.16 -5.73
N ALA A 54 1.37 -11.51 -5.03
CA ALA A 54 1.30 -12.05 -3.68
C ALA A 54 0.95 -10.96 -2.65
N ALA A 55 1.47 -9.75 -2.82
CA ALA A 55 1.12 -8.60 -1.99
C ALA A 55 -0.37 -8.22 -2.12
N ALA A 56 -0.96 -8.39 -3.31
CA ALA A 56 -2.39 -8.13 -3.54
C ALA A 56 -3.34 -9.12 -2.83
N LEU A 57 -2.81 -10.19 -2.23
CA LEU A 57 -3.59 -11.16 -1.45
C LEU A 57 -3.56 -10.86 0.06
N ILE A 58 -2.79 -9.87 0.50
CA ILE A 58 -2.71 -9.50 1.92
C ILE A 58 -4.04 -8.87 2.35
N SER A 59 -4.73 -9.54 3.28
CA SER A 59 -6.05 -9.11 3.76
C SER A 59 -5.97 -8.42 5.12
N GLY A 60 -6.98 -7.59 5.44
CA GLY A 60 -7.13 -7.02 6.77
C GLY A 60 -7.18 -8.07 7.88
N GLU A 61 -7.71 -9.26 7.63
CA GLU A 61 -7.74 -10.36 8.63
C GLU A 61 -6.34 -10.88 8.97
N SER A 62 -5.46 -11.02 7.97
CA SER A 62 -4.07 -11.43 8.18
C SER A 62 -3.30 -10.38 8.99
N ILE A 63 -3.55 -9.10 8.73
CA ILE A 63 -2.95 -7.97 9.46
C ILE A 63 -3.50 -7.87 10.88
N LYS A 64 -4.81 -8.04 11.06
CA LYS A 64 -5.47 -8.02 12.37
C LYS A 64 -4.87 -9.08 13.30
N SER A 65 -4.61 -10.27 12.77
CA SER A 65 -3.97 -11.35 13.54
C SER A 65 -2.57 -10.96 14.02
N ALA A 66 -1.79 -10.29 13.18
CA ALA A 66 -0.46 -9.78 13.54
C ALA A 66 -0.51 -8.59 14.53
N LEU A 67 -1.63 -7.88 14.62
CA LEU A 67 -1.85 -6.78 15.58
C LEU A 67 -2.47 -7.25 16.91
N SER A 68 -2.75 -8.55 17.07
CA SER A 68 -3.50 -9.07 18.24
C SER A 68 -2.81 -8.86 19.59
N GLU A 69 -1.50 -8.58 19.60
CA GLU A 69 -0.74 -8.25 20.81
C GLU A 69 -0.96 -6.80 21.29
N LEU A 70 -1.59 -5.95 20.47
CA LEU A 70 -1.97 -4.60 20.88
C LEU A 70 -3.17 -4.66 21.83
N ASN A 71 -3.11 -3.93 22.95
CA ASN A 71 -4.19 -3.81 23.92
C ASN A 71 -5.32 -2.89 23.42
N LEU A 72 -5.96 -3.29 22.32
CA LEU A 72 -7.03 -2.57 21.62
C LEU A 72 -8.29 -3.42 21.55
N SER A 73 -9.45 -2.78 21.36
CA SER A 73 -10.67 -3.55 21.10
C SER A 73 -10.62 -4.25 19.73
N ASP A 74 -11.35 -5.35 19.60
CA ASP A 74 -11.45 -6.10 18.34
C ASP A 74 -11.89 -5.23 17.14
N SER A 75 -12.79 -4.27 17.42
CA SER A 75 -13.28 -3.29 16.45
C SER A 75 -12.19 -2.32 15.99
N GLU A 76 -11.36 -1.83 16.91
CA GLU A 76 -10.23 -0.94 16.57
C GLU A 76 -9.14 -1.66 15.80
N LEU A 77 -8.81 -2.89 16.19
CA LEU A 77 -7.88 -3.76 15.47
C LEU A 77 -8.37 -4.01 14.03
N LYS A 78 -9.64 -4.39 13.88
CA LYS A 78 -10.24 -4.61 12.56
C LYS A 78 -10.18 -3.35 11.71
N LYS A 79 -10.62 -2.20 12.23
CA LYS A 79 -10.62 -0.93 11.50
C LYS A 79 -9.21 -0.54 11.06
N SER A 80 -8.22 -0.67 11.94
CA SER A 80 -6.84 -0.31 11.63
C SER A 80 -6.24 -1.22 10.55
N ALA A 81 -6.49 -2.53 10.67
CA ALA A 81 -6.05 -3.51 9.69
C ALA A 81 -6.72 -3.34 8.32
N ASP A 82 -8.02 -3.03 8.29
CA ASP A 82 -8.77 -2.79 7.06
C ASP A 82 -8.27 -1.52 6.34
N ILE A 83 -7.95 -0.46 7.08
CA ILE A 83 -7.34 0.76 6.52
C ILE A 83 -5.97 0.44 5.91
N ALA A 84 -5.12 -0.29 6.62
CA ALA A 84 -3.81 -0.67 6.12
C ALA A 84 -3.92 -1.50 4.82
N ALA A 85 -4.78 -2.53 4.81
CA ALA A 85 -5.04 -3.36 3.62
C ALA A 85 -5.55 -2.54 2.44
N LEU A 86 -6.48 -1.62 2.68
CA LEU A 86 -6.98 -0.70 1.65
C LEU A 86 -5.84 0.15 1.06
N MET A 87 -4.96 0.69 1.91
CA MET A 87 -3.83 1.50 1.45
C MET A 87 -2.85 0.71 0.58
N LEU A 88 -2.60 -0.56 0.90
CA LEU A 88 -1.78 -1.44 0.06
C LEU A 88 -2.45 -1.68 -1.30
N HIS A 89 -3.72 -2.06 -1.30
CA HIS A 89 -4.44 -2.34 -2.55
C HIS A 89 -4.52 -1.11 -3.46
N GLU A 90 -4.79 0.07 -2.90
CA GLU A 90 -4.76 1.33 -3.65
C GLU A 90 -3.35 1.64 -4.18
N CYS A 91 -2.29 1.36 -3.41
CA CYS A 91 -0.92 1.54 -3.87
C CYS A 91 -0.60 0.63 -5.07
N LEU A 92 -0.93 -0.66 -4.99
CA LEU A 92 -0.72 -1.62 -6.08
C LEU A 92 -1.56 -1.30 -7.32
N ARG A 93 -2.81 -0.86 -7.13
CA ARG A 93 -3.67 -0.40 -8.22
C ARG A 93 -3.05 0.79 -8.95
N ASN A 94 -2.58 1.79 -8.20
CA ASN A 94 -1.93 2.98 -8.75
C ASN A 94 -0.62 2.64 -9.48
N TYR A 95 0.19 1.72 -8.94
CA TYR A 95 1.36 1.20 -9.63
C TYR A 95 0.98 0.56 -10.98
N SER A 96 -0.01 -0.34 -10.99
CA SER A 96 -0.44 -1.03 -12.20
C SER A 96 -0.95 -0.07 -13.28
N MET A 97 -1.73 0.95 -12.89
CA MET A 97 -2.20 1.98 -13.83
C MET A 97 -1.03 2.75 -14.45
N LYS A 98 -0.08 3.23 -13.64
CA LYS A 98 1.11 3.96 -14.12
C LYS A 98 2.00 3.09 -15.01
N TYR A 99 2.20 1.82 -14.65
CA TYR A 99 2.96 0.88 -15.45
C TYR A 99 2.33 0.66 -16.83
N ASN A 100 1.01 0.45 -16.87
CA ASN A 100 0.27 0.27 -18.12
C ASN A 100 0.31 1.52 -19.00
N GLN A 101 0.16 2.71 -18.43
CA GLN A 101 0.31 3.97 -19.15
C GLN A 101 1.72 4.09 -19.77
N ALA A 102 2.77 3.90 -18.97
CA ALA A 102 4.16 3.95 -19.47
C ALA A 102 4.44 2.88 -20.53
N ARG A 103 3.79 1.71 -20.46
CA ARG A 103 3.86 0.68 -21.50
C ARG A 103 3.19 1.15 -22.80
N GLN A 104 2.00 1.73 -22.72
CA GLN A 104 1.30 2.26 -23.90
C GLN A 104 2.10 3.38 -24.58
N GLU A 105 2.69 4.29 -23.82
CA GLU A 105 3.55 5.35 -24.35
C GLU A 105 4.80 4.82 -25.07
N ARG A 106 5.41 3.74 -24.56
CA ARG A 106 6.53 3.07 -25.24
C ARG A 106 6.09 2.43 -26.55
N LEU A 107 4.94 1.74 -26.54
CA LEU A 107 4.39 1.09 -27.73
C LEU A 107 3.95 2.08 -28.80
N SER A 108 3.39 3.23 -28.43
CA SER A 108 2.98 4.26 -29.39
C SER A 108 4.19 4.91 -30.07
N LYS A 109 5.24 5.25 -29.32
CA LYS A 109 6.50 5.79 -29.86
C LYS A 109 7.19 4.80 -30.81
N ALA A 110 7.16 3.50 -30.48
CA ALA A 110 7.74 2.47 -31.34
C ALA A 110 6.98 2.33 -32.68
N LYS A 111 5.67 2.60 -32.70
CA LYS A 111 4.85 2.57 -33.92
C LYS A 111 4.96 3.83 -34.77
N SER A 112 5.23 4.99 -34.19
CA SER A 112 5.38 6.26 -34.92
C SER A 112 6.76 6.46 -35.55
N GLY A 113 7.73 5.60 -35.24
CA GLY A 113 9.07 5.59 -35.82
C GLY A 113 9.26 4.57 -36.95
N GLN A 114 8.19 3.91 -37.38
CA GLN A 114 8.10 3.09 -38.60
C GLN A 114 7.32 3.84 -39.67
#